data_AF-A0A968YK91-F1
#
_entry.id   AF-A0A968YK91-F1
#
_cell.length_a   1.000
_cell.length_b   1.000
_cell.length_c   1.000
_cell.angle_alpha   90.00
_cell.angle_beta   90.00
_cell.angle_gamma   90.00
#
_symmetry.space_group_name_H-M   'P 1'
#
loop_
_entity.id
_entity.type
_entity.pdbx_description
1 polymer ?
#
loop_
_entity_poly.entity_id
_entity_poly.type
_entity_poly.pdbx_seq_one_letter_code
_entity_poly.pdbx_strand_id
1 'polypeptide(L)'
;MTLTTKIRPTSVFLVSGGAKGITAKCTIKLAEHHPCKFILIGRSELIDKEPDWAKDCFDEPVLKKRIMEYLLSLGEKPLPINVKKLYNKIISSREIKQTLEAIQQAGAHAEYLSVDVTDGDDLKQKLATVIERTGPINGIIHGAGNLADKLIEKKTEQDFEKVYTAKVKGLENLLSCIKPSQLEYLVLFSSVTGFYGNIGQTDYAIANEILNKSAHLVKQRYPECHVVAINWGGWESGMVTPELKKEFARRGIDILPVEVGTQMLVNELHPANHRTAQVVIGSPLVPPPGPLNPELQTYRIRRKLSLEANPFLLDHMIAGKPVLPATCAVSWIVDSCAQLYPGYRFFSYKDFKVLKGITFNENLPSEYILDLQEIAKTDAQEIIFQAKIWRKNPENKINYHFSIAEVQLVRELAISPNYELLNVAEDNIITMTGNDFYQTGKSSIVPLFHGPSFQELKRILNISPEKITTECVWNEITDKQQGQFPVRSVNPYAIDLSTHTLWIWLQHFHQEICLPASIQKYEQFTHIPCNTPFYVSCEVKAKTASSITADLIIHDRQGRVYARMLGAKGTIIPTESVLGTKS
;
A
#
# COMPACT_ATOMS: atom_id res chain seq x y z
N MET A 1 -8.62 -16.07 32.10
CA MET A 1 -7.22 -16.34 31.70
C MET A 1 -7.26 -16.87 30.27
N THR A 2 -7.09 -16.00 29.27
CA THR A 2 -6.98 -16.42 27.87
C THR A 2 -5.62 -17.08 27.67
N LEU A 3 -5.63 -18.38 27.39
CA LEU A 3 -4.43 -19.15 27.10
C LEU A 3 -3.91 -18.72 25.73
N THR A 4 -2.96 -17.79 25.69
CA THR A 4 -2.27 -17.47 24.44
C THR A 4 -1.44 -18.68 24.00
N THR A 5 -1.88 -19.33 22.92
CA THR A 5 -1.23 -20.47 22.28
C THR A 5 0.19 -20.09 21.85
N LYS A 6 1.19 -20.89 22.21
CA LYS A 6 2.60 -20.70 21.82
C LYS A 6 3.09 -21.92 21.04
N ILE A 7 3.88 -21.68 19.99
CA ILE A 7 4.54 -22.75 19.25
C ILE A 7 5.62 -23.35 20.15
N ARG A 8 5.52 -24.66 20.37
CA ARG A 8 6.43 -25.42 21.25
C ARG A 8 7.36 -26.28 20.38
N PRO A 9 8.51 -26.74 20.90
CA PRO A 9 9.33 -27.73 20.21
C PRO A 9 8.58 -29.04 19.89
N THR A 10 7.52 -29.35 20.67
CA THR A 10 6.62 -30.49 20.44
C THR A 10 5.50 -30.20 19.45
N SER A 11 5.36 -28.97 18.95
CA SER A 11 4.38 -28.64 17.92
C SER A 11 4.72 -29.36 16.62
N VAL A 12 3.68 -29.85 15.95
CA VAL A 12 3.78 -30.57 14.68
C VAL A 12 2.88 -29.86 13.68
N PHE A 13 3.48 -29.28 12.66
CA PHE A 13 2.78 -28.61 11.57
C PHE A 13 2.66 -29.50 10.34
N LEU A 14 1.44 -29.71 9.87
CA LEU A 14 1.17 -30.30 8.57
C LEU A 14 1.14 -29.21 7.49
N VAL A 15 2.06 -29.26 6.53
CA VAL A 15 2.31 -28.19 5.57
C VAL A 15 2.06 -28.68 4.14
N SER A 16 0.93 -28.28 3.53
CA SER A 16 0.65 -28.62 2.14
C SER A 16 1.32 -27.67 1.16
N GLY A 17 1.93 -28.22 0.12
CA GLY A 17 2.80 -27.45 -0.77
C GLY A 17 4.08 -26.98 -0.06
N GLY A 18 4.41 -27.55 1.10
CA GLY A 18 5.46 -27.07 2.01
C GLY A 18 6.89 -27.40 1.60
N ALA A 19 7.09 -28.20 0.55
CA ALA A 19 8.41 -28.71 0.20
C ALA A 19 9.10 -27.96 -0.95
N LYS A 20 8.39 -27.04 -1.61
CA LYS A 20 8.92 -26.22 -2.72
C LYS A 20 8.33 -24.80 -2.69
N GLY A 21 9.00 -23.86 -3.36
CA GLY A 21 8.48 -22.51 -3.57
C GLY A 21 8.30 -21.68 -2.27
N ILE A 22 7.34 -20.74 -2.29
CA ILE A 22 7.16 -19.77 -1.20
C ILE A 22 6.76 -20.42 0.12
N THR A 23 5.87 -21.41 0.10
CA THR A 23 5.45 -22.12 1.31
C THR A 23 6.63 -22.79 2.01
N ALA A 24 7.57 -23.38 1.26
CA ALA A 24 8.80 -23.94 1.81
C ALA A 24 9.67 -22.87 2.46
N LYS A 25 9.87 -21.73 1.80
CA LYS A 25 10.63 -20.61 2.36
C LYS A 25 10.02 -20.06 3.65
N CYS A 26 8.70 -19.93 3.71
CA CYS A 26 7.99 -19.57 4.93
C CYS A 26 8.16 -20.62 6.03
N THR A 27 8.17 -21.90 5.68
CA THR A 27 8.35 -23.00 6.63
C THR A 27 9.77 -23.02 7.19
N ILE A 28 10.79 -22.79 6.36
CA ILE A 28 12.19 -22.62 6.79
C ILE A 28 12.30 -21.43 7.75
N LYS A 29 11.73 -20.27 7.38
CA LYS A 29 11.76 -19.07 8.23
C LYS A 29 11.08 -19.29 9.58
N LEU A 30 9.99 -20.07 9.58
CA LEU A 30 9.30 -20.46 10.80
C LEU A 30 10.16 -21.40 11.66
N ALA A 31 10.86 -22.36 11.03
CA ALA A 31 11.79 -23.26 11.71
C ALA A 31 12.95 -22.52 12.40
N GLU A 32 13.49 -21.48 11.75
CA GLU A 32 14.56 -20.62 12.32
C GLU A 32 14.14 -19.93 13.62
N HIS A 33 12.86 -19.56 13.74
CA HIS A 33 12.32 -18.91 14.95
C HIS A 33 11.77 -19.90 15.97
N HIS A 34 11.29 -21.05 15.50
CA HIS A 34 10.63 -22.07 16.30
C HIS A 34 11.09 -23.46 15.87
N PRO A 35 12.09 -24.06 16.58
CA PRO A 35 12.61 -25.38 16.25
C PRO A 35 11.60 -26.47 16.66
N CYS A 36 10.56 -26.65 15.85
CA CYS A 36 9.49 -27.62 16.02
C CYS A 36 9.54 -28.69 14.91
N LYS A 37 8.44 -29.42 14.71
CA LYS A 37 8.36 -30.50 13.72
C LYS A 37 7.42 -30.15 12.58
N PHE A 38 7.79 -30.57 11.37
CA PHE A 38 7.03 -30.32 10.15
C PHE A 38 6.77 -31.63 9.38
N ILE A 39 5.56 -31.79 8.87
CA ILE A 39 5.21 -32.81 7.88
C ILE A 39 4.90 -32.08 6.59
N LEU A 40 5.83 -32.12 5.64
CA LEU A 40 5.69 -31.44 4.35
C LEU A 40 5.01 -32.39 3.38
N ILE A 41 3.93 -31.95 2.74
CA ILE A 41 3.22 -32.76 1.74
C ILE A 41 3.20 -32.10 0.36
N GLY A 42 3.34 -32.91 -0.68
CA GLY A 42 3.26 -32.48 -2.07
C GLY A 42 3.21 -33.65 -3.04
N ARG A 43 2.91 -33.38 -4.32
CA ARG A 43 2.73 -34.44 -5.34
C ARG A 43 4.05 -34.98 -5.93
N SER A 44 5.16 -34.29 -5.71
CA SER A 44 6.43 -34.63 -6.34
C SER A 44 7.06 -35.82 -5.62
N GLU A 45 7.48 -36.83 -6.37
CA GLU A 45 8.22 -37.96 -5.78
C GLU A 45 9.62 -37.51 -5.34
N LEU A 46 10.02 -37.95 -4.15
CA LEU A 46 11.40 -37.83 -3.69
C LEU A 46 12.21 -39.00 -4.26
N ILE A 47 13.35 -38.70 -4.89
CA ILE A 47 14.27 -39.72 -5.37
C ILE A 47 15.24 -40.04 -4.23
N ASP A 48 15.23 -41.28 -3.72
CA ASP A 48 16.13 -41.71 -2.65
C ASP A 48 17.60 -41.51 -3.04
N LYS A 49 18.02 -42.17 -4.13
CA LYS A 49 19.37 -42.07 -4.70
C LYS A 49 19.31 -41.42 -6.07
N GLU A 50 19.83 -40.19 -6.16
CA GLU A 50 19.92 -39.51 -7.44
C GLU A 50 20.86 -40.27 -8.40
N PRO A 51 20.48 -40.47 -9.69
CA PRO A 51 21.32 -41.16 -10.65
C PRO A 51 22.68 -40.50 -10.82
N ASP A 52 23.74 -41.30 -10.96
CA ASP A 52 25.11 -40.78 -11.04
C ASP A 52 25.33 -39.83 -12.23
N TRP A 53 24.64 -40.05 -13.35
CA TRP A 53 24.69 -39.16 -14.52
C TRP A 53 24.05 -37.79 -14.25
N ALA A 54 23.11 -37.68 -13.31
CA ALA A 54 22.44 -36.43 -12.99
C ALA A 54 23.23 -35.58 -11.99
N LYS A 55 24.00 -36.23 -11.10
CA LYS A 55 24.72 -35.60 -9.99
C LYS A 55 25.57 -34.40 -10.44
N ASP A 56 25.60 -33.40 -9.56
CA ASP A 56 26.38 -32.17 -9.68
C ASP A 56 26.16 -31.38 -10.99
N CYS A 57 25.06 -31.64 -11.70
CA CYS A 57 24.67 -30.95 -12.91
C CYS A 57 23.50 -30.01 -12.66
N PHE A 58 23.78 -28.72 -12.50
CA PHE A 58 22.77 -27.68 -12.25
C PHE A 58 22.36 -26.89 -13.49
N ASP A 59 23.12 -27.01 -14.59
CA ASP A 59 22.80 -26.38 -15.86
C ASP A 59 21.66 -27.13 -16.57
N GLU A 60 20.58 -26.42 -16.90
CA GLU A 60 19.37 -27.00 -17.49
C GLU A 60 19.61 -27.64 -18.87
N PRO A 61 20.23 -26.95 -19.85
CA PRO A 61 20.60 -27.56 -21.13
C PRO A 61 21.44 -28.83 -20.99
N VAL A 62 22.47 -28.81 -20.13
CA VAL A 62 23.35 -29.96 -19.92
C VAL A 62 22.60 -31.11 -19.27
N LEU A 63 21.78 -30.85 -18.24
CA LEU A 63 21.02 -31.91 -17.58
C LEU A 63 19.99 -32.54 -18.52
N LYS A 64 19.30 -31.73 -19.34
CA LYS A 64 18.40 -32.25 -20.39
C LYS A 64 19.14 -33.12 -21.40
N LYS A 65 20.36 -32.75 -21.79
CA LYS A 65 21.20 -33.57 -22.66
C LYS A 65 21.54 -34.93 -22.03
N ARG A 66 21.98 -34.94 -20.76
CA ARG A 66 22.26 -36.19 -20.03
C ARG A 66 21.02 -37.08 -19.88
N ILE A 67 19.85 -36.48 -19.68
CA ILE A 67 18.56 -37.21 -19.68
C ILE A 67 18.30 -37.86 -21.04
N MET A 68 18.54 -37.15 -22.15
CA MET A 68 18.35 -37.70 -23.50
C MET A 68 19.28 -38.89 -23.75
N GLU A 69 20.56 -38.78 -23.36
CA GLU A 69 21.55 -39.86 -23.47
C GLU A 69 21.15 -41.07 -22.61
N TYR A 70 20.66 -40.84 -21.39
CA TYR A 70 20.17 -41.89 -20.50
C TYR A 70 18.97 -42.64 -21.10
N LEU A 71 17.96 -41.92 -21.63
CA LEU A 71 16.80 -42.56 -22.26
C LEU A 71 17.22 -43.40 -23.48
N LEU A 72 18.15 -42.90 -24.30
CA LEU A 72 18.72 -43.64 -25.41
C LEU A 72 19.44 -44.92 -24.95
N SER A 73 20.17 -44.86 -23.83
CA SER A 73 20.86 -46.04 -23.26
C SER A 73 19.89 -47.15 -22.80
N LEU A 74 18.64 -46.79 -22.48
CA LEU A 74 17.55 -47.73 -22.15
C LEU A 74 16.79 -48.24 -23.38
N GLY A 75 17.15 -47.81 -24.59
CA GLY A 75 16.40 -48.08 -25.81
C GLY A 75 15.11 -47.27 -25.93
N GLU A 76 14.90 -46.26 -25.09
CA GLU A 76 13.74 -45.38 -25.14
C GLU A 76 13.97 -44.16 -26.05
N LYS A 77 12.92 -43.69 -26.72
CA LYS A 77 12.98 -42.46 -27.51
C LYS A 77 12.92 -41.23 -26.58
N PRO A 78 13.87 -40.28 -26.67
CA PRO A 78 13.91 -39.09 -25.82
C PRO A 78 12.90 -38.02 -26.28
N LEU A 79 11.60 -38.33 -26.20
CA LEU A 79 10.54 -37.39 -26.53
C LEU A 79 10.57 -36.19 -25.56
N PRO A 80 10.30 -34.94 -26.02
CA PRO A 80 10.35 -33.74 -25.18
C PRO A 80 9.56 -33.86 -23.87
N ILE A 81 8.42 -34.55 -23.90
CA ILE A 81 7.57 -34.78 -22.72
C ILE A 81 8.24 -35.67 -21.68
N ASN A 82 8.94 -36.72 -22.11
CA ASN A 82 9.64 -37.67 -21.23
C ASN A 82 10.89 -37.01 -20.62
N VAL A 83 11.64 -36.27 -21.44
CA VAL A 83 12.80 -35.49 -20.99
C VAL A 83 12.36 -34.47 -19.94
N LYS A 84 11.30 -33.70 -20.21
CA LYS A 84 10.75 -32.72 -19.27
C LYS A 84 10.23 -33.37 -17.98
N LYS A 85 9.58 -34.54 -18.08
CA LYS A 85 9.09 -35.29 -16.91
C LYS A 85 10.24 -35.71 -16.00
N LEU A 86 11.30 -36.31 -16.55
CA LEU A 86 12.46 -36.75 -15.75
C LEU A 86 13.24 -35.56 -15.18
N TYR A 87 13.43 -34.50 -15.97
CA TYR A 87 14.03 -33.25 -15.52
C TYR A 87 13.28 -32.67 -14.31
N ASN A 88 11.96 -32.52 -14.42
CA ASN A 88 11.13 -32.00 -13.34
C ASN A 88 11.17 -32.89 -12.09
N LYS A 89 11.27 -34.21 -12.25
CA LYS A 89 11.41 -35.16 -11.13
C LYS A 89 12.74 -34.94 -10.38
N ILE A 90 13.85 -34.80 -11.10
CA ILE A 90 15.18 -34.54 -10.51
C ILE A 90 15.21 -33.19 -9.80
N ILE A 91 14.83 -32.11 -10.49
CA ILE A 91 14.87 -30.76 -9.91
C ILE A 91 13.93 -30.64 -8.71
N SER A 92 12.72 -31.22 -8.79
CA SER A 92 11.80 -31.22 -7.64
C SER A 92 12.39 -31.99 -6.47
N SER A 93 12.98 -33.16 -6.70
CA SER A 93 13.61 -33.94 -5.63
C SER A 93 14.78 -33.20 -4.98
N ARG A 94 15.58 -32.45 -5.75
CA ARG A 94 16.68 -31.63 -5.21
C ARG A 94 16.16 -30.49 -4.35
N GLU A 95 15.16 -29.75 -4.82
CA GLU A 95 14.56 -28.63 -4.07
C GLU A 95 13.92 -29.11 -2.75
N ILE A 96 13.27 -30.29 -2.76
CA ILE A 96 12.72 -30.90 -1.55
C ILE A 96 13.85 -31.25 -0.57
N LYS A 97 14.93 -31.90 -1.02
CA LYS A 97 16.08 -32.24 -0.16
C LYS A 97 16.72 -30.98 0.45
N GLN A 98 16.92 -29.94 -0.35
CA GLN A 98 17.42 -28.65 0.13
C GLN A 98 16.51 -28.03 1.20
N THR A 99 15.19 -28.12 1.02
CA THR A 99 14.22 -27.63 2.02
C THR A 99 14.34 -28.41 3.32
N LEU A 100 14.44 -29.75 3.27
CA LEU A 100 14.60 -30.60 4.44
C LEU A 100 15.92 -30.29 5.17
N GLU A 101 17.02 -30.14 4.43
CA GLU A 101 18.34 -29.78 4.96
C GLU A 101 18.31 -28.39 5.64
N ALA A 102 17.68 -27.40 5.02
CA ALA A 102 17.57 -26.06 5.59
C ALA A 102 16.76 -26.05 6.90
N ILE A 103 15.64 -26.79 6.95
CA ILE A 103 14.85 -26.94 8.19
C ILE A 103 15.68 -27.64 9.28
N GLN A 104 16.46 -28.67 8.91
CA GLN A 104 17.34 -29.37 9.84
C GLN A 104 18.46 -28.47 10.37
N GLN A 105 19.07 -27.65 9.50
CA GLN A 105 20.09 -26.67 9.89
C GLN A 105 19.55 -25.58 10.83
N ALA A 106 18.26 -25.23 10.70
CA ALA A 106 17.56 -24.35 11.63
C ALA A 106 17.26 -25.00 13.00
N GLY A 107 17.58 -26.29 13.20
CA GLY A 107 17.36 -27.01 14.45
C GLY A 107 15.98 -27.64 14.59
N ALA A 108 15.16 -27.61 13.53
CA ALA A 108 13.86 -28.25 13.46
C ALA A 108 13.94 -29.64 12.80
N HIS A 109 12.83 -30.36 12.78
CA HIS A 109 12.72 -31.65 12.10
C HIS A 109 11.63 -31.61 11.03
N ALA A 110 11.90 -32.16 9.84
CA ALA A 110 10.90 -32.29 8.79
C ALA A 110 10.90 -33.69 8.17
N GLU A 111 9.71 -34.22 7.92
CA GLU A 111 9.48 -35.38 7.05
C GLU A 111 8.71 -34.94 5.81
N TYR A 112 9.06 -35.50 4.64
CA TYR A 112 8.34 -35.26 3.38
C TYR A 112 7.47 -36.46 2.99
N LEU A 113 6.23 -36.18 2.61
CA LEU A 113 5.31 -37.16 2.05
C LEU A 113 4.89 -36.80 0.63
N SER A 114 5.13 -37.72 -0.30
CA SER A 114 4.59 -37.63 -1.66
C SER A 114 3.13 -38.07 -1.67
N VAL A 115 2.21 -37.10 -1.66
CA VAL A 115 0.75 -37.31 -1.64
C VAL A 115 0.02 -36.13 -2.28
N ASP A 116 -1.09 -36.41 -2.97
CA ASP A 116 -1.99 -35.36 -3.45
C ASP A 116 -2.93 -34.95 -2.32
N VAL A 117 -2.92 -33.67 -1.94
CA VAL A 117 -3.79 -33.16 -0.87
C VAL A 117 -5.28 -33.29 -1.19
N THR A 118 -5.64 -33.47 -2.47
CA THR A 118 -7.02 -33.67 -2.92
C THR A 118 -7.50 -35.12 -2.77
N ASP A 119 -6.59 -36.08 -2.61
CA ASP A 119 -6.88 -37.49 -2.30
C ASP A 119 -6.93 -37.69 -0.77
N GLY A 120 -8.14 -37.62 -0.22
CA GLY A 120 -8.33 -37.67 1.24
C GLY A 120 -8.01 -39.03 1.86
N ASP A 121 -8.15 -40.13 1.11
CA ASP A 121 -7.95 -41.48 1.62
C ASP A 121 -6.44 -41.82 1.64
N ASP A 122 -5.71 -41.54 0.55
CA ASP A 122 -4.25 -41.71 0.51
C ASP A 122 -3.56 -40.79 1.53
N LEU A 123 -4.07 -39.55 1.69
CA LEU A 123 -3.58 -38.62 2.70
C LEU A 123 -3.72 -39.16 4.12
N LYS A 124 -4.90 -39.66 4.50
CA LYS A 124 -5.12 -40.25 5.84
C LYS A 124 -4.23 -41.47 6.07
N GLN A 125 -4.12 -42.35 5.08
CA GLN A 125 -3.32 -43.56 5.18
C GLN A 125 -1.83 -43.24 5.38
N LYS A 126 -1.26 -42.34 4.57
CA LYS A 126 0.16 -41.96 4.67
C LYS A 126 0.47 -41.15 5.91
N LEU A 127 -0.44 -40.29 6.35
CA LEU A 127 -0.25 -39.49 7.56
C LEU A 127 -0.23 -40.35 8.82
N ALA A 128 -1.05 -41.40 8.91
CA ALA A 128 -1.09 -42.27 10.08
C ALA A 128 0.31 -42.79 10.45
N THR A 129 1.07 -43.27 9.46
CA THR A 129 2.44 -43.78 9.66
C THR A 129 3.44 -42.70 10.11
N VAL A 130 3.27 -41.45 9.69
CA VAL A 130 4.17 -40.34 10.08
C VAL A 130 3.82 -39.80 11.47
N ILE A 131 2.53 -39.75 11.80
CA ILE A 131 2.04 -39.28 13.10
C ILE A 131 2.59 -40.17 14.23
N GLU A 132 2.74 -41.48 14.01
CA GLU A 132 3.36 -42.39 14.97
C GLU A 132 4.82 -42.00 15.33
N ARG A 133 5.57 -41.41 14.40
CA ARG A 133 6.97 -40.99 14.61
C ARG A 133 7.09 -39.55 15.10
N THR A 134 6.27 -38.65 14.55
CA THR A 134 6.40 -37.20 14.76
C THR A 134 5.59 -36.71 15.95
N GLY A 135 4.47 -37.36 16.27
CA GLY A 135 3.50 -36.95 17.28
C GLY A 135 2.22 -36.35 16.68
N PRO A 136 1.24 -35.98 17.52
CA PRO A 136 -0.03 -35.45 17.05
C PRO A 136 0.13 -34.08 16.38
N ILE A 137 -0.55 -33.89 15.24
CA ILE A 137 -0.58 -32.63 14.51
C ILE A 137 -1.41 -31.61 15.29
N ASN A 138 -0.85 -30.43 15.53
CA ASN A 138 -1.54 -29.30 16.17
C ASN A 138 -1.48 -28.02 15.35
N GLY A 139 -0.80 -28.01 14.20
CA GLY A 139 -0.81 -26.90 13.26
C GLY A 139 -1.03 -27.35 11.82
N ILE A 140 -1.73 -26.52 11.04
CA ILE A 140 -1.86 -26.68 9.59
C ILE A 140 -1.35 -25.41 8.91
N ILE A 141 -0.51 -25.58 7.89
CA ILE A 141 -0.15 -24.52 6.95
C ILE A 141 -0.59 -24.98 5.56
N HIS A 142 -1.62 -24.34 5.02
CA HIS A 142 -2.19 -24.69 3.74
C HIS A 142 -1.68 -23.77 2.62
N GLY A 143 -0.57 -24.17 2.01
CA GLY A 143 0.07 -23.47 0.89
C GLY A 143 -0.09 -24.13 -0.48
N ALA A 144 -0.91 -25.18 -0.61
CA ALA A 144 -1.13 -25.84 -1.89
C ALA A 144 -2.02 -24.98 -2.79
N GLY A 145 -1.68 -24.91 -4.08
CA GLY A 145 -2.44 -24.15 -5.06
C GLY A 145 -1.91 -24.31 -6.47
N ASN A 146 -2.80 -24.12 -7.44
CA ASN A 146 -2.49 -24.09 -8.87
C ASN A 146 -3.07 -22.82 -9.49
N LEU A 147 -2.57 -22.45 -10.68
CA LEU A 147 -3.14 -21.39 -11.52
C LEU A 147 -3.66 -21.97 -12.85
N ALA A 148 -4.67 -21.32 -13.39
CA ALA A 148 -5.27 -21.61 -14.70
C ALA A 148 -5.84 -20.32 -15.32
N ASP A 149 -5.00 -19.28 -15.36
CA ASP A 149 -5.40 -17.91 -15.71
C ASP A 149 -5.94 -17.83 -17.14
N LYS A 150 -7.20 -17.45 -17.26
CA LYS A 150 -7.95 -17.27 -18.52
C LYS A 150 -9.12 -16.33 -18.27
N LEU A 151 -9.48 -15.53 -19.26
CA LEU A 151 -10.75 -14.79 -19.23
C LEU A 151 -11.92 -15.77 -19.07
N ILE A 152 -13.00 -15.32 -18.43
CA ILE A 152 -14.10 -16.20 -18.01
C ILE A 152 -14.74 -16.91 -19.21
N GLU A 153 -14.84 -16.23 -20.36
CA GLU A 153 -15.36 -16.79 -21.61
C GLU A 153 -14.46 -17.86 -22.26
N LYS A 154 -13.23 -18.03 -21.76
CA LYS A 154 -12.26 -19.05 -22.22
C LYS A 154 -11.96 -20.12 -21.16
N LYS A 155 -12.56 -20.03 -19.97
CA LYS A 155 -12.35 -21.03 -18.90
C LYS A 155 -13.16 -22.30 -19.17
N THR A 156 -12.54 -23.44 -18.90
CA THR A 156 -13.23 -24.74 -18.87
C THR A 156 -13.48 -25.19 -17.43
N GLU A 157 -14.38 -26.16 -17.25
CA GLU A 157 -14.60 -26.80 -15.95
C GLU A 157 -13.30 -27.43 -15.40
N GLN A 158 -12.47 -28.02 -16.27
CA GLN A 158 -11.19 -28.59 -15.87
C GLN A 158 -10.22 -27.53 -15.33
N ASP A 159 -10.23 -26.30 -15.88
CA ASP A 159 -9.44 -25.19 -15.34
C ASP A 159 -9.90 -24.84 -13.93
N PHE A 160 -11.23 -24.72 -13.74
CA PHE A 160 -11.84 -24.43 -12.45
C PHE A 160 -11.49 -25.50 -11.42
N GLU A 161 -11.73 -26.78 -11.72
CA GLU A 161 -11.47 -27.90 -10.82
C GLU A 161 -10.00 -27.95 -10.40
N LYS A 162 -9.07 -27.73 -11.34
CA LYS A 162 -7.63 -27.72 -11.05
C LYS A 162 -7.22 -26.65 -10.02
N VAL A 163 -7.87 -25.49 -10.04
CA VAL A 163 -7.58 -24.36 -9.13
C VAL A 163 -8.33 -24.52 -7.81
N TYR A 164 -9.63 -24.83 -7.90
CA TYR A 164 -10.54 -24.94 -6.76
C TYR A 164 -10.15 -26.09 -5.82
N THR A 165 -9.98 -27.30 -6.35
CA THR A 165 -9.76 -28.52 -5.53
C THR A 165 -8.50 -28.42 -4.68
N ALA A 166 -7.40 -27.93 -5.24
CA ALA A 166 -6.12 -27.83 -4.53
C ALA A 166 -6.21 -26.97 -3.26
N LYS A 167 -7.06 -25.93 -3.27
CA LYS A 167 -7.26 -25.02 -2.13
C LYS A 167 -8.43 -25.44 -1.23
N VAL A 168 -9.60 -25.63 -1.81
CA VAL A 168 -10.81 -25.85 -1.02
C VAL A 168 -10.90 -27.30 -0.59
N LYS A 169 -10.86 -28.24 -1.54
CA LYS A 169 -10.91 -29.67 -1.20
C LYS A 169 -9.67 -30.11 -0.41
N GLY A 170 -8.51 -29.55 -0.75
CA GLY A 170 -7.28 -29.75 -0.01
C GLY A 170 -7.40 -29.35 1.46
N LEU A 171 -7.94 -28.16 1.75
CA LEU A 171 -8.19 -27.72 3.13
C LEU A 171 -9.16 -28.65 3.87
N GLU A 172 -10.27 -29.04 3.24
CA GLU A 172 -11.23 -29.99 3.83
C GLU A 172 -10.55 -31.30 4.24
N ASN A 173 -9.74 -31.86 3.33
CA ASN A 173 -9.03 -33.12 3.57
C ASN A 173 -8.04 -32.99 4.73
N LEU A 174 -7.26 -31.90 4.77
CA LEU A 174 -6.31 -31.61 5.86
C LEU A 174 -7.03 -31.51 7.22
N LEU A 175 -8.13 -30.75 7.29
CA LEU A 175 -8.92 -30.60 8.50
C LEU A 175 -9.55 -31.93 8.93
N SER A 176 -9.93 -32.80 7.99
CA SER A 176 -10.49 -34.11 8.30
C SER A 176 -9.49 -35.12 8.90
N CYS A 177 -8.19 -34.85 8.75
CA CYS A 177 -7.13 -35.71 9.29
C CYS A 177 -6.81 -35.41 10.76
N ILE A 178 -7.37 -34.34 11.33
CA ILE A 178 -6.98 -33.82 12.65
C ILE A 178 -8.24 -33.63 13.50
N LYS A 179 -8.18 -34.04 14.77
CA LYS A 179 -9.30 -33.77 15.68
C LYS A 179 -9.38 -32.26 15.93
N PRO A 180 -10.55 -31.62 15.80
CA PRO A 180 -10.64 -30.16 15.94
C PRO A 180 -10.11 -29.63 17.28
N SER A 181 -10.22 -30.40 18.36
CA SER A 181 -9.70 -30.04 19.69
C SER A 181 -8.17 -30.03 19.80
N GLN A 182 -7.46 -30.61 18.83
CA GLN A 182 -5.99 -30.62 18.79
C GLN A 182 -5.43 -29.48 17.94
N LEU A 183 -6.28 -28.83 17.11
CA LEU A 183 -5.85 -27.79 16.19
C LEU A 183 -5.62 -26.47 16.94
N GLU A 184 -4.35 -26.12 17.12
CA GLU A 184 -3.88 -24.90 17.75
C GLU A 184 -3.57 -23.79 16.75
N TYR A 185 -3.18 -24.16 15.52
CA TYR A 185 -2.80 -23.22 14.46
C TYR A 185 -3.41 -23.59 13.11
N LEU A 186 -4.00 -22.62 12.42
CA LEU A 186 -4.45 -22.76 11.03
C LEU A 186 -4.01 -21.55 10.21
N VAL A 187 -3.03 -21.77 9.32
CA VAL A 187 -2.49 -20.74 8.43
C VAL A 187 -2.90 -21.05 7.00
N LEU A 188 -3.66 -20.15 6.38
CA LEU A 188 -4.14 -20.31 5.01
C LEU A 188 -3.42 -19.33 4.09
N PHE A 189 -2.74 -19.86 3.07
CA PHE A 189 -2.12 -19.02 2.04
C PHE A 189 -3.20 -18.64 1.02
N SER A 190 -3.84 -17.52 1.30
CA SER A 190 -4.77 -16.85 0.40
C SER A 190 -4.01 -15.91 -0.55
N SER A 191 -4.72 -15.03 -1.25
CA SER A 191 -4.15 -14.05 -2.17
C SER A 191 -4.96 -12.76 -2.18
N VAL A 192 -4.29 -11.64 -2.44
CA VAL A 192 -4.95 -10.34 -2.74
C VAL A 192 -6.02 -10.47 -3.83
N THR A 193 -5.89 -11.42 -4.76
CA THR A 193 -6.90 -11.72 -5.78
C THR A 193 -8.22 -12.23 -5.18
N GLY A 194 -8.20 -12.95 -4.06
CA GLY A 194 -9.42 -13.36 -3.36
C GLY A 194 -10.19 -12.17 -2.79
N PHE A 195 -9.47 -11.13 -2.37
CA PHE A 195 -10.05 -9.95 -1.74
C PHE A 195 -10.45 -8.85 -2.74
N TYR A 196 -9.57 -8.52 -3.70
CA TYR A 196 -9.76 -7.44 -4.66
C TYR A 196 -10.26 -7.91 -6.03
N GLY A 197 -10.15 -9.21 -6.33
CA GLY A 197 -10.31 -9.74 -7.68
C GLY A 197 -9.11 -9.47 -8.58
N ASN A 198 -9.03 -10.19 -9.69
CA ASN A 198 -8.10 -9.92 -10.78
C ASN A 198 -8.65 -10.46 -12.10
N ILE A 199 -8.39 -9.75 -13.19
CA ILE A 199 -8.86 -10.15 -14.52
C ILE A 199 -8.21 -11.48 -14.90
N GLY A 200 -9.01 -12.43 -15.36
CA GLY A 200 -8.56 -13.76 -15.77
C GLY A 200 -8.38 -14.78 -14.63
N GLN A 201 -8.65 -14.39 -13.38
CA GLN A 201 -8.42 -15.23 -12.19
C GLN A 201 -9.70 -15.48 -11.38
N THR A 202 -10.83 -15.70 -12.05
CA THR A 202 -12.15 -15.84 -11.39
C THR A 202 -12.21 -17.02 -10.41
N ASP A 203 -11.79 -18.21 -10.84
CA ASP A 203 -11.71 -19.41 -10.02
C ASP A 203 -10.68 -19.29 -8.88
N TYR A 204 -9.54 -18.66 -9.15
CA TYR A 204 -8.53 -18.38 -8.15
C TYR A 204 -9.03 -17.39 -7.10
N ALA A 205 -9.76 -16.34 -7.49
CA ALA A 205 -10.40 -15.41 -6.57
C ALA A 205 -11.41 -16.15 -5.68
N ILE A 206 -12.29 -16.97 -6.27
CA ILE A 206 -13.27 -17.79 -5.55
C ILE A 206 -12.57 -18.70 -4.52
N ALA A 207 -11.57 -19.46 -4.96
CA ALA A 207 -10.88 -20.42 -4.10
C ALA A 207 -10.18 -19.74 -2.91
N ASN A 208 -9.52 -18.59 -3.13
CA ASN A 208 -8.87 -17.82 -2.06
C ASN A 208 -9.87 -17.13 -1.13
N GLU A 209 -10.98 -16.62 -1.65
CA GLU A 209 -12.02 -16.02 -0.81
C GLU A 209 -12.74 -17.06 0.06
N ILE A 210 -12.91 -18.28 -0.44
CA ILE A 210 -13.38 -19.40 0.38
C ILE A 210 -12.40 -19.64 1.53
N LEU A 211 -11.08 -19.68 1.29
CA LEU A 211 -10.10 -19.79 2.38
C LEU A 211 -10.23 -18.64 3.39
N ASN A 212 -10.40 -17.41 2.92
CA ASN A 212 -10.62 -16.24 3.79
C ASN A 212 -11.83 -16.45 4.70
N LYS A 213 -12.99 -16.85 4.13
CA LYS A 213 -14.20 -17.11 4.91
C LYS A 213 -14.07 -18.34 5.81
N SER A 214 -13.38 -19.39 5.39
CA SER A 214 -13.06 -20.55 6.22
C SER A 214 -12.24 -20.16 7.46
N ALA A 215 -11.27 -19.25 7.33
CA ALA A 215 -10.51 -18.75 8.48
C ALA A 215 -11.42 -18.07 9.52
N HIS A 216 -12.32 -17.19 9.08
CA HIS A 216 -13.31 -16.55 9.97
C HIS A 216 -14.22 -17.58 10.65
N LEU A 217 -14.73 -18.58 9.90
CA LEU A 217 -15.58 -19.63 10.45
C LEU A 217 -14.86 -20.51 11.47
N VAL A 218 -13.63 -20.93 11.20
CA VAL A 218 -12.83 -21.73 12.14
C VAL A 218 -12.50 -20.90 13.38
N LYS A 219 -12.12 -19.62 13.23
CA LYS A 219 -11.82 -18.74 14.35
C LYS A 219 -13.03 -18.49 15.24
N GLN A 220 -14.21 -18.31 14.65
CA GLN A 220 -15.46 -18.16 15.38
C GLN A 220 -15.81 -19.44 16.16
N ARG A 221 -15.59 -20.61 15.56
CA ARG A 221 -15.91 -21.91 16.17
C ARG A 221 -14.90 -22.37 17.21
N TYR A 222 -13.63 -22.00 17.05
CA TYR A 222 -12.52 -22.35 17.92
C TYR A 222 -11.73 -21.08 18.30
N PRO A 223 -12.24 -20.25 19.22
CA PRO A 223 -11.64 -18.95 19.56
C PRO A 223 -10.19 -19.03 20.03
N GLU A 224 -9.81 -20.13 20.68
CA GLU A 224 -8.45 -20.37 21.18
C GLU A 224 -7.46 -20.78 20.08
N CYS A 225 -7.94 -21.30 18.94
CA CYS A 225 -7.10 -21.61 17.79
C CYS A 225 -6.57 -20.31 17.16
N HIS A 226 -5.26 -20.25 16.89
CA HIS A 226 -4.66 -19.16 16.14
C HIS A 226 -4.90 -19.42 14.64
N VAL A 227 -5.88 -18.72 14.07
CA VAL A 227 -6.27 -18.85 12.68
C VAL A 227 -5.94 -17.58 11.93
N VAL A 228 -5.28 -17.68 10.78
CA VAL A 228 -5.04 -16.54 9.90
C VAL A 228 -5.08 -16.95 8.42
N ALA A 229 -5.89 -16.26 7.64
CA ALA A 229 -5.82 -16.26 6.18
C ALA A 229 -4.98 -15.07 5.70
N ILE A 230 -3.81 -15.36 5.15
CA ILE A 230 -2.88 -14.34 4.66
C ILE A 230 -3.14 -14.13 3.17
N ASN A 231 -3.63 -12.95 2.82
CA ASN A 231 -3.90 -12.55 1.45
C ASN A 231 -2.62 -11.99 0.85
N TRP A 232 -1.79 -12.88 0.31
CA TRP A 232 -0.49 -12.53 -0.24
C TRP A 232 -0.58 -11.75 -1.55
N GLY A 233 0.21 -10.67 -1.64
CA GLY A 233 0.52 -9.95 -2.87
C GLY A 233 1.47 -10.72 -3.80
N GLY A 234 1.89 -10.07 -4.89
CA GLY A 234 2.83 -10.65 -5.85
C GLY A 234 4.23 -10.80 -5.24
N TRP A 235 4.72 -12.03 -5.07
CA TRP A 235 6.04 -12.30 -4.54
C TRP A 235 7.14 -12.12 -5.59
N GLU A 236 8.35 -11.77 -5.15
CA GLU A 236 9.52 -11.67 -6.03
C GLU A 236 9.90 -13.01 -6.69
N SER A 237 9.54 -14.13 -6.06
CA SER A 237 9.77 -15.48 -6.58
C SER A 237 8.47 -16.30 -6.57
N GLY A 238 8.48 -17.47 -7.21
CA GLY A 238 7.31 -18.33 -7.29
C GLY A 238 6.49 -18.06 -8.56
N MET A 239 5.24 -17.65 -8.41
CA MET A 239 4.26 -17.59 -9.51
C MET A 239 4.37 -16.31 -10.38
N VAL A 240 5.23 -15.36 -10.04
CA VAL A 240 5.38 -14.09 -10.77
C VAL A 240 6.55 -14.17 -11.77
N THR A 241 6.27 -14.05 -13.06
CA THR A 241 7.30 -14.05 -14.12
C THR A 241 7.94 -12.66 -14.29
N PRO A 242 9.14 -12.54 -14.91
CA PRO A 242 9.77 -11.24 -15.19
C PRO A 242 8.89 -10.26 -15.97
N GLU A 243 8.07 -10.75 -16.89
CA GLU A 243 7.11 -9.94 -17.67
C GLU A 243 6.02 -9.38 -16.76
N LEU A 244 5.50 -10.21 -15.85
CA LEU A 244 4.49 -9.79 -14.88
C LEU A 244 5.05 -8.76 -13.89
N LYS A 245 6.34 -8.86 -13.53
CA LYS A 245 7.02 -7.84 -12.69
C LYS A 245 7.00 -6.45 -13.35
N LYS A 246 7.25 -6.37 -14.65
CA LYS A 246 7.22 -5.10 -15.40
C LYS A 246 5.81 -4.50 -15.41
N GLU A 247 4.79 -5.34 -15.61
CA GLU A 247 3.39 -4.88 -15.60
C GLU A 247 2.94 -4.44 -14.19
N PHE A 248 3.37 -5.14 -13.13
CA PHE A 248 3.13 -4.72 -11.75
C PHE A 248 3.77 -3.36 -11.46
N ALA A 249 5.03 -3.16 -11.84
CA ALA A 249 5.70 -1.87 -11.69
C ALA A 249 4.95 -0.74 -12.43
N ARG A 250 4.48 -1.00 -13.66
CA ARG A 250 3.68 -0.04 -14.45
C ARG A 250 2.36 0.34 -13.78
N ARG A 251 1.74 -0.60 -13.06
CA ARG A 251 0.49 -0.39 -12.32
C ARG A 251 0.70 0.16 -10.90
N GLY A 252 1.95 0.34 -10.46
CA GLY A 252 2.28 0.73 -9.09
C GLY A 252 1.95 -0.35 -8.07
N ILE A 253 2.05 -1.62 -8.46
CA ILE A 253 1.91 -2.78 -7.58
C ILE A 253 3.32 -3.18 -7.14
N ASP A 254 3.60 -3.01 -5.85
CA ASP A 254 4.89 -3.42 -5.28
C ASP A 254 4.97 -4.95 -5.19
N ILE A 255 6.16 -5.45 -5.54
CA ILE A 255 6.51 -6.86 -5.42
C ILE A 255 7.02 -7.12 -4.00
N LEU A 256 6.47 -8.11 -3.33
CA LEU A 256 6.86 -8.50 -1.98
C LEU A 256 8.21 -9.23 -2.01
N PRO A 257 9.28 -8.68 -1.39
CA PRO A 257 10.54 -9.40 -1.25
C PRO A 257 10.36 -10.65 -0.40
N VAL A 258 11.07 -11.72 -0.75
CA VAL A 258 10.94 -13.03 -0.08
C VAL A 258 11.22 -12.94 1.42
N GLU A 259 12.30 -12.27 1.80
CA GLU A 259 12.70 -12.14 3.20
C GLU A 259 11.63 -11.42 4.02
N VAL A 260 11.10 -10.31 3.49
CA VAL A 260 10.04 -9.54 4.13
C VAL A 260 8.79 -10.39 4.29
N GLY A 261 8.32 -11.03 3.23
CA GLY A 261 7.09 -11.83 3.29
C GLY A 261 7.18 -13.03 4.23
N THR A 262 8.32 -13.74 4.24
CA THR A 262 8.52 -14.88 5.16
C THR A 262 8.59 -14.42 6.62
N GLN A 263 9.24 -13.29 6.90
CA GLN A 263 9.25 -12.70 8.24
C GLN A 263 7.85 -12.26 8.68
N MET A 264 7.04 -11.71 7.76
CA MET A 264 5.66 -11.32 8.07
C MET A 264 4.80 -12.52 8.48
N LEU A 265 4.97 -13.70 7.87
CA LEU A 265 4.29 -14.91 8.32
C LEU A 265 4.63 -15.27 9.77
N VAL A 266 5.91 -15.15 10.15
CA VAL A 266 6.33 -15.40 11.54
C VAL A 266 5.69 -14.38 12.48
N ASN A 267 5.67 -13.10 12.09
CA ASN A 267 5.05 -12.03 12.88
C ASN A 267 3.54 -12.26 13.07
N GLU A 268 2.81 -12.72 12.04
CA GLU A 268 1.39 -13.04 12.16
C GLU A 268 1.11 -14.17 13.17
N LEU A 269 2.05 -15.09 13.38
CA LEU A 269 1.91 -16.14 14.39
C LEU A 269 2.21 -15.69 15.82
N HIS A 270 2.62 -14.44 16.02
CA HIS A 270 2.82 -13.85 17.34
C HIS A 270 1.49 -13.77 18.12
N PRO A 271 1.47 -14.05 19.45
CA PRO A 271 0.24 -14.03 20.25
C PRO A 271 -0.56 -12.71 20.20
N ALA A 272 0.11 -11.57 19.94
CA ALA A 272 -0.55 -10.28 19.77
C ALA A 272 -1.52 -10.24 18.58
N ASN A 273 -1.29 -11.06 17.56
CA ASN A 273 -2.08 -11.14 16.34
C ASN A 273 -3.16 -12.24 16.39
N HIS A 274 -3.32 -12.93 17.53
CA HIS A 274 -4.24 -14.06 17.68
C HIS A 274 -5.70 -13.75 17.31
N ARG A 275 -6.12 -12.48 17.37
CA ARG A 275 -7.49 -12.05 17.01
C ARG A 275 -7.66 -11.77 15.50
N THR A 276 -6.58 -11.68 14.74
CA THR A 276 -6.58 -11.34 13.32
C THR A 276 -6.82 -12.59 12.47
N ALA A 277 -8.08 -12.85 12.12
CA ALA A 277 -8.42 -14.02 11.28
C ALA A 277 -8.02 -13.87 9.80
N GLN A 278 -7.80 -12.64 9.34
CA GLN A 278 -7.48 -12.34 7.95
C GLN A 278 -6.61 -11.07 7.86
N VAL A 279 -5.56 -11.12 7.04
CA VAL A 279 -4.66 -9.98 6.80
C VAL A 279 -4.30 -9.91 5.32
N VAL A 280 -4.03 -8.70 4.82
CA VAL A 280 -3.48 -8.44 3.49
C VAL A 280 -2.01 -8.06 3.62
N ILE A 281 -1.14 -8.77 2.91
CA ILE A 281 0.30 -8.50 2.91
C ILE A 281 0.78 -8.33 1.48
N GLY A 282 0.94 -7.08 1.06
CA GLY A 282 1.30 -6.68 -0.29
C GLY A 282 0.44 -5.51 -0.79
N SER A 283 0.68 -5.10 -2.04
CA SER A 283 -0.08 -4.01 -2.66
C SER A 283 -1.52 -4.40 -2.99
N PRO A 284 -2.51 -3.48 -2.82
CA PRO A 284 -3.87 -3.71 -3.27
C PRO A 284 -3.93 -3.87 -4.79
N LEU A 285 -4.82 -4.74 -5.28
CA LEU A 285 -5.11 -4.80 -6.71
C LEU A 285 -6.21 -3.80 -7.04
N VAL A 286 -5.87 -2.77 -7.81
CA VAL A 286 -6.87 -1.85 -8.36
C VAL A 286 -7.19 -2.32 -9.78
N PRO A 287 -8.47 -2.65 -10.09
CA PRO A 287 -8.83 -2.97 -11.46
C PRO A 287 -8.55 -1.77 -12.37
N PRO A 288 -8.14 -2.00 -13.63
CA PRO A 288 -8.07 -0.89 -14.58
C PRO A 288 -9.46 -0.22 -14.68
N PRO A 289 -9.53 1.11 -14.82
CA PRO A 289 -10.82 1.77 -15.00
C PRO A 289 -11.54 1.22 -16.23
N GLY A 290 -12.86 1.04 -16.12
CA GLY A 290 -13.70 0.73 -17.26
C GLY A 290 -13.74 1.88 -18.28
N PRO A 291 -14.31 1.65 -19.47
CA PRO A 291 -14.51 2.71 -20.46
C PRO A 291 -15.36 3.83 -19.86
N LEU A 292 -15.03 5.09 -20.19
CA LEU A 292 -15.77 6.23 -19.68
C LEU A 292 -17.11 6.38 -20.42
N ASN A 293 -18.17 6.74 -19.68
CA ASN A 293 -19.37 7.25 -20.33
C ASN A 293 -19.04 8.62 -20.96
N PRO A 294 -19.24 8.81 -22.27
CA PRO A 294 -18.94 10.09 -22.94
C PRO A 294 -19.83 11.25 -22.47
N GLU A 295 -20.98 10.99 -21.87
CA GLU A 295 -21.86 12.04 -21.36
C GLU A 295 -21.25 12.73 -20.13
N LEU A 296 -21.26 14.06 -20.15
CA LEU A 296 -20.82 14.90 -19.04
C LEU A 296 -21.91 15.00 -17.98
N GLN A 297 -21.52 14.84 -16.72
CA GLN A 297 -22.39 14.80 -15.55
C GLN A 297 -22.05 15.95 -14.59
N THR A 298 -23.03 16.32 -13.76
CA THR A 298 -22.85 17.28 -12.67
C THR A 298 -23.24 16.61 -11.35
N TYR A 299 -22.41 16.78 -10.34
CA TYR A 299 -22.60 16.21 -9.02
C TYR A 299 -22.70 17.32 -7.99
N ARG A 300 -23.61 17.12 -7.02
CA ARG A 300 -23.78 18.01 -5.89
C ARG A 300 -23.60 17.22 -4.60
N ILE A 301 -22.56 17.54 -3.86
CA ILE A 301 -22.18 16.87 -2.62
C ILE A 301 -22.45 17.80 -1.45
N ARG A 302 -23.20 17.32 -0.46
CA ARG A 302 -23.46 18.05 0.78
C ARG A 302 -22.53 17.57 1.87
N ARG A 303 -21.90 18.48 2.59
CA ARG A 303 -21.01 18.17 3.71
C ARG A 303 -21.37 19.02 4.92
N LYS A 304 -21.59 18.35 6.05
CA LYS A 304 -21.68 18.99 7.37
C LYS A 304 -20.26 19.15 7.91
N LEU A 305 -19.89 20.37 8.32
CA LEU A 305 -18.59 20.65 8.94
C LEU A 305 -18.81 21.05 10.40
N SER A 306 -18.01 20.50 11.31
CA SER A 306 -17.96 20.92 12.71
C SER A 306 -16.54 20.85 13.24
N LEU A 307 -16.26 21.58 14.32
CA LEU A 307 -14.97 21.54 14.99
C LEU A 307 -14.71 20.17 15.62
N GLU A 308 -15.72 19.57 16.24
CA GLU A 308 -15.66 18.24 16.86
C GLU A 308 -15.23 17.15 15.87
N ALA A 309 -15.77 17.20 14.64
CA ALA A 309 -15.45 16.23 13.60
C ALA A 309 -14.09 16.48 12.92
N ASN A 310 -13.43 17.60 13.21
CA ASN A 310 -12.17 18.00 12.58
C ASN A 310 -11.20 18.60 13.61
N PRO A 311 -10.65 17.79 14.52
CA PRO A 311 -9.81 18.27 15.62
C PRO A 311 -8.59 19.08 15.17
N PHE A 312 -8.00 18.76 14.00
CA PHE A 312 -6.84 19.48 13.44
C PHE A 312 -7.10 20.98 13.22
N LEU A 313 -8.35 21.45 13.15
CA LEU A 313 -8.65 22.87 12.98
C LEU A 313 -8.19 23.72 14.17
N LEU A 314 -8.06 23.13 15.36
CA LEU A 314 -7.47 23.79 16.52
C LEU A 314 -5.97 24.07 16.33
N ASP A 315 -5.35 23.41 15.36
CA ASP A 315 -3.96 23.60 14.95
C ASP A 315 -3.84 24.54 13.73
N HIS A 316 -4.93 25.16 13.27
CA HIS A 316 -4.90 26.13 12.17
C HIS A 316 -5.79 27.34 12.51
N MET A 317 -5.21 28.24 13.32
CA MET A 317 -5.90 29.33 14.01
C MET A 317 -5.45 30.70 13.50
N ILE A 318 -6.31 31.44 12.80
CA ILE A 318 -6.00 32.79 12.32
C ILE A 318 -6.73 33.80 13.20
N ALA A 319 -5.99 34.73 13.81
CA ALA A 319 -6.52 35.71 14.76
C ALA A 319 -7.37 35.05 15.87
N GLY A 320 -6.89 33.93 16.40
CA GLY A 320 -7.55 33.16 17.46
C GLY A 320 -8.81 32.41 17.02
N LYS A 321 -9.09 32.29 15.72
CA LYS A 321 -10.27 31.58 15.18
C LYS A 321 -9.84 30.38 14.34
N PRO A 322 -10.44 29.19 14.50
CA PRO A 322 -10.15 28.07 13.63
C PRO A 322 -10.64 28.36 12.22
N VAL A 323 -9.76 28.17 11.23
CA VAL A 323 -10.05 28.40 9.81
C VAL A 323 -9.74 27.13 9.03
N LEU A 324 -10.59 26.76 8.07
CA LEU A 324 -10.29 25.65 7.18
C LEU A 324 -9.08 26.00 6.30
N PRO A 325 -7.99 25.21 6.33
CA PRO A 325 -6.88 25.39 5.39
C PRO A 325 -7.38 25.30 3.95
N ALA A 326 -6.85 26.16 3.08
CA ALA A 326 -7.18 26.14 1.65
C ALA A 326 -6.83 24.78 1.01
N THR A 327 -5.77 24.15 1.49
CA THR A 327 -5.30 22.82 1.09
C THR A 327 -6.29 21.71 1.45
N CYS A 328 -6.96 21.78 2.61
CA CYS A 328 -8.05 20.86 2.98
C CYS A 328 -9.27 21.03 2.06
N ALA A 329 -9.59 22.26 1.65
CA ALA A 329 -10.66 22.51 0.67
C ALA A 329 -10.31 21.90 -0.71
N VAL A 330 -9.06 22.03 -1.16
CA VAL A 330 -8.55 21.36 -2.36
C VAL A 330 -8.65 19.84 -2.22
N SER A 331 -8.21 19.27 -1.09
CA SER A 331 -8.32 17.82 -0.84
C SER A 331 -9.77 17.34 -0.94
N TRP A 332 -10.72 18.08 -0.36
CA TRP A 332 -12.15 17.73 -0.48
C TRP A 332 -12.58 17.67 -1.95
N ILE A 333 -12.26 18.69 -2.75
CA ILE A 333 -12.60 18.72 -4.18
C ILE A 333 -11.98 17.52 -4.90
N VAL A 334 -10.66 17.38 -4.78
CA VAL A 334 -9.88 16.37 -5.51
C VAL A 334 -10.30 14.96 -5.13
N ASP A 335 -10.46 14.67 -3.85
CA ASP A 335 -10.85 13.35 -3.37
C ASP A 335 -12.26 12.98 -3.80
N SER A 336 -13.14 13.98 -3.92
CA SER A 336 -14.50 13.77 -4.43
C SER A 336 -14.49 13.46 -5.92
N CYS A 337 -13.66 14.14 -6.72
CA CYS A 337 -13.46 13.79 -8.13
C CYS A 337 -12.91 12.36 -8.27
N ALA A 338 -11.86 12.00 -7.53
CA ALA A 338 -11.23 10.68 -7.61
C ALA A 338 -12.18 9.53 -7.18
N GLN A 339 -13.03 9.76 -6.18
CA GLN A 339 -14.01 8.76 -5.72
C GLN A 339 -15.13 8.49 -6.74
N LEU A 340 -15.46 9.46 -7.61
CA LEU A 340 -16.41 9.25 -8.69
C LEU A 340 -15.86 8.34 -9.80
N TYR A 341 -14.53 8.26 -9.92
CA TYR A 341 -13.84 7.51 -10.99
C TYR A 341 -12.73 6.60 -10.46
N PRO A 342 -13.10 5.46 -9.82
CA PRO A 342 -12.13 4.46 -9.39
C PRO A 342 -11.20 4.03 -10.54
N GLY A 343 -9.90 4.02 -10.28
CA GLY A 343 -8.86 3.71 -11.27
C GLY A 343 -8.26 4.92 -11.98
N TYR A 344 -8.86 6.10 -11.86
CA TYR A 344 -8.23 7.37 -12.21
C TYR A 344 -7.57 8.00 -10.98
N ARG A 345 -6.50 8.77 -11.21
CA ARG A 345 -5.70 9.42 -10.18
C ARG A 345 -5.68 10.91 -10.43
N PHE A 346 -5.76 11.70 -9.37
CA PHE A 346 -5.56 13.13 -9.48
C PHE A 346 -4.14 13.45 -9.93
N PHE A 347 -4.03 14.31 -10.95
CA PHE A 347 -2.73 14.78 -11.46
C PHE A 347 -2.56 16.28 -11.29
N SER A 348 -3.52 17.09 -11.70
CA SER A 348 -3.34 18.54 -11.71
C SER A 348 -4.63 19.31 -11.43
N TYR A 349 -4.49 20.57 -11.00
CA TYR A 349 -5.57 21.53 -11.09
C TYR A 349 -5.08 22.88 -11.62
N LYS A 350 -5.99 23.68 -12.19
CA LYS A 350 -5.74 25.05 -12.66
C LYS A 350 -6.72 26.05 -12.08
N ASP A 351 -6.20 27.26 -11.87
CA ASP A 351 -6.94 28.43 -11.39
C ASP A 351 -7.74 28.18 -10.11
N PHE A 352 -7.09 27.61 -9.09
CA PHE A 352 -7.65 27.56 -7.75
C PHE A 352 -7.76 28.98 -7.18
N LYS A 353 -8.89 29.30 -6.55
CA LYS A 353 -9.14 30.60 -5.90
C LYS A 353 -9.77 30.42 -4.54
N VAL A 354 -9.24 31.16 -3.57
CA VAL A 354 -9.89 31.42 -2.28
C VAL A 354 -10.77 32.65 -2.44
N LEU A 355 -12.09 32.46 -2.45
CA LEU A 355 -13.08 33.53 -2.58
C LEU A 355 -13.48 34.07 -1.21
N LYS A 356 -13.67 33.15 -0.25
CA LYS A 356 -13.91 33.46 1.16
C LYS A 356 -13.52 32.27 2.03
N GLY A 357 -12.66 32.49 3.02
CA GLY A 357 -12.29 31.46 3.99
C GLY A 357 -13.49 30.92 4.77
N ILE A 358 -13.38 29.69 5.27
CA ILE A 358 -14.36 29.08 6.19
C ILE A 358 -13.80 29.20 7.60
N THR A 359 -14.46 30.00 8.44
CA THR A 359 -14.08 30.20 9.85
C THR A 359 -15.08 29.50 10.76
N PHE A 360 -14.58 28.67 11.67
CA PHE A 360 -15.38 27.92 12.63
C PHE A 360 -15.64 28.79 13.86
N ASN A 361 -16.84 29.36 13.94
CA ASN A 361 -17.31 30.17 15.06
C ASN A 361 -18.76 29.77 15.41
N GLU A 362 -19.35 30.43 16.40
CA GLU A 362 -20.75 30.18 16.83
C GLU A 362 -21.78 30.37 15.69
N ASN A 363 -21.42 31.13 14.66
CA ASN A 363 -22.23 31.38 13.46
C ASN A 363 -21.83 30.46 12.28
N LEU A 364 -21.06 29.40 12.53
CA LEU A 364 -20.71 28.43 11.51
C LEU A 364 -22.00 27.74 11.04
N PRO A 365 -22.32 27.82 9.73
CA PRO A 365 -23.47 27.10 9.18
C PRO A 365 -23.24 25.60 9.30
N SER A 366 -24.33 24.86 9.42
CA SER A 366 -24.25 23.40 9.50
C SER A 366 -23.77 22.77 8.20
N GLU A 367 -24.08 23.34 7.02
CA GLU A 367 -23.89 22.65 5.74
C GLU A 367 -23.18 23.50 4.67
N TYR A 368 -22.28 22.84 3.94
CA TYR A 368 -21.58 23.34 2.76
C TYR A 368 -21.85 22.43 1.57
N ILE A 369 -21.86 23.02 0.38
CA ILE A 369 -22.11 22.34 -0.89
C ILE A 369 -20.84 22.35 -1.72
N LEU A 370 -20.47 21.20 -2.25
CA LEU A 370 -19.49 21.05 -3.33
C LEU A 370 -20.23 20.69 -4.61
N ASP A 371 -20.20 21.58 -5.59
CA ASP A 371 -20.62 21.29 -6.96
C ASP A 371 -19.40 20.88 -7.79
N LEU A 372 -19.50 19.73 -8.46
CA LEU A 372 -18.54 19.22 -9.43
C LEU A 372 -19.23 19.10 -10.78
N GLN A 373 -18.66 19.70 -11.81
CA GLN A 373 -19.16 19.61 -13.18
C GLN A 373 -18.07 19.02 -14.06
N GLU A 374 -18.35 17.91 -14.74
CA GLU A 374 -17.47 17.41 -15.77
C GLU A 374 -17.48 18.35 -16.97
N ILE A 375 -16.32 18.76 -17.42
CA ILE A 375 -16.16 19.67 -18.56
C ILE A 375 -15.47 19.01 -19.76
N ALA A 376 -14.71 17.94 -19.53
CA ALA A 376 -14.15 17.11 -20.59
C ALA A 376 -13.93 15.67 -20.11
N LYS A 377 -14.04 14.72 -21.04
CA LYS A 377 -13.65 13.33 -20.88
C LYS A 377 -12.94 12.86 -22.14
N THR A 378 -11.80 12.20 -21.97
CA THR A 378 -11.12 11.50 -23.05
C THR A 378 -10.99 10.06 -22.64
N ASP A 379 -11.61 9.17 -23.41
CA ASP A 379 -11.72 7.75 -23.04
C ASP A 379 -10.35 7.14 -22.74
N ALA A 380 -10.31 6.40 -21.63
CA ALA A 380 -9.12 5.75 -21.08
C ALA A 380 -7.90 6.67 -20.78
N GLN A 381 -8.03 8.00 -20.88
CA GLN A 381 -6.92 8.95 -20.67
C GLN A 381 -7.19 9.86 -19.49
N GLU A 382 -8.20 10.73 -19.58
CA GLU A 382 -8.40 11.80 -18.61
C GLU A 382 -9.85 12.25 -18.44
N ILE A 383 -10.10 12.88 -17.29
CA ILE A 383 -11.37 13.50 -16.92
C ILE A 383 -11.06 14.86 -16.32
N ILE A 384 -11.75 15.89 -16.80
CA ILE A 384 -11.58 17.26 -16.30
C ILE A 384 -12.88 17.73 -15.65
N PHE A 385 -12.78 18.23 -14.43
CA PHE A 385 -13.88 18.83 -13.69
C PHE A 385 -13.67 20.32 -13.47
N GLN A 386 -14.77 21.06 -13.40
CA GLN A 386 -14.85 22.34 -12.71
C GLN A 386 -15.47 22.12 -11.32
N ALA A 387 -14.99 22.83 -10.30
CA ALA A 387 -15.45 22.66 -8.92
C ALA A 387 -15.71 23.98 -8.20
N LYS A 388 -16.77 24.03 -7.37
CA LYS A 388 -17.09 25.17 -6.49
C LYS A 388 -17.58 24.68 -5.13
N ILE A 389 -17.00 25.24 -4.07
CA ILE A 389 -17.51 25.09 -2.70
C ILE A 389 -18.28 26.35 -2.34
N TRP A 390 -19.53 26.19 -1.92
CA TRP A 390 -20.41 27.30 -1.58
C TRP A 390 -21.40 26.94 -0.47
N ARG A 391 -22.10 27.95 0.03
CA ARG A 391 -23.25 27.78 0.93
C ARG A 391 -24.32 28.80 0.66
N LYS A 392 -25.51 28.61 1.23
CA LYS A 392 -26.50 29.68 1.36
C LYS A 392 -26.32 30.43 2.68
N ASN A 393 -26.49 31.74 2.65
CA ASN A 393 -26.65 32.54 3.85
C ASN A 393 -28.11 32.46 4.37
N PRO A 394 -28.43 33.02 5.56
CA PRO A 394 -29.80 33.06 6.07
C PRO A 394 -30.81 33.76 5.13
N GLU A 395 -30.36 34.66 4.25
CA GLU A 395 -31.17 35.31 3.20
C GLU A 395 -31.30 34.48 1.92
N ASN A 396 -30.92 33.20 1.92
CA ASN A 396 -30.97 32.28 0.78
C ASN A 396 -30.05 32.67 -0.42
N LYS A 397 -29.13 33.62 -0.24
CA LYS A 397 -28.10 34.02 -1.23
C LYS A 397 -26.88 33.10 -1.17
N ILE A 398 -26.26 32.84 -2.32
CA ILE A 398 -25.09 31.98 -2.45
C ILE A 398 -23.81 32.73 -2.08
N ASN A 399 -23.04 32.18 -1.14
CA ASN A 399 -21.69 32.59 -0.82
C ASN A 399 -20.71 31.53 -1.31
N TYR A 400 -19.87 31.87 -2.29
CA TYR A 400 -18.80 31.02 -2.75
C TYR A 400 -17.57 31.15 -1.84
N HIS A 401 -16.96 30.01 -1.52
CA HIS A 401 -15.80 29.92 -0.63
C HIS A 401 -14.53 29.58 -1.40
N PHE A 402 -14.60 28.57 -2.28
CA PHE A 402 -13.47 28.11 -3.09
C PHE A 402 -13.93 27.73 -4.48
N SER A 403 -13.05 27.88 -5.47
CA SER A 403 -13.30 27.41 -6.84
C SER A 403 -12.03 26.88 -7.48
N ILE A 404 -12.18 25.87 -8.34
CA ILE A 404 -11.14 25.38 -9.25
C ILE A 404 -11.74 25.34 -10.66
N ALA A 405 -11.05 25.92 -11.64
CA ALA A 405 -11.54 25.95 -13.02
C ALA A 405 -11.41 24.58 -13.70
N GLU A 406 -10.27 23.91 -13.49
CA GLU A 406 -9.98 22.58 -14.04
C GLU A 406 -9.32 21.71 -12.95
N VAL A 407 -9.90 20.54 -12.67
CA VAL A 407 -9.32 19.45 -11.89
C VAL A 407 -9.16 18.28 -12.84
N GLN A 408 -7.92 17.83 -13.06
CA GLN A 408 -7.58 16.79 -14.01
C GLN A 408 -7.31 15.48 -13.28
N LEU A 409 -8.10 14.46 -13.60
CA LEU A 409 -7.81 13.08 -13.27
C LEU A 409 -7.25 12.37 -14.50
N VAL A 410 -6.24 11.54 -14.31
CA VAL A 410 -5.59 10.75 -15.37
C VAL A 410 -5.52 9.28 -14.97
N ARG A 411 -5.49 8.39 -15.94
CA ARG A 411 -5.29 6.96 -15.68
C ARG A 411 -3.87 6.64 -15.22
N GLU A 412 -2.89 7.27 -15.84
CA GLU A 412 -1.47 7.08 -15.57
C GLU A 412 -0.84 8.44 -15.27
N LEU A 413 -0.16 8.54 -14.12
CA LEU A 413 0.54 9.76 -13.73
C LEU A 413 1.77 9.96 -14.62
N ALA A 414 2.05 11.22 -14.95
CA ALA A 414 3.29 11.58 -15.62
C ALA A 414 4.50 11.24 -14.74
N ILE A 415 5.63 10.93 -15.39
CA ILE A 415 6.89 10.66 -14.69
C ILE A 415 7.32 11.91 -13.92
N SER A 416 7.75 11.73 -12.66
CA SER A 416 8.32 12.80 -11.84
C SER A 416 9.47 13.48 -12.56
N PRO A 417 9.40 14.80 -12.82
CA PRO A 417 10.54 15.54 -13.35
C PRO A 417 11.61 15.71 -12.26
N ASN A 418 12.83 16.00 -12.69
CA ASN A 418 13.88 16.50 -11.80
C ASN A 418 13.80 18.02 -11.73
N TYR A 419 14.05 18.57 -10.54
CA TYR A 419 14.09 20.00 -10.31
C TYR A 419 15.43 20.57 -10.75
N GLU A 420 15.44 21.35 -11.83
CA GLU A 420 16.65 21.87 -12.47
C GLU A 420 17.41 22.88 -11.60
N LEU A 421 16.70 23.67 -10.79
CA LEU A 421 17.29 24.71 -9.93
C LEU A 421 17.60 24.19 -8.52
N LEU A 422 17.84 22.88 -8.36
CA LEU A 422 18.08 22.26 -7.06
C LEU A 422 19.22 22.95 -6.30
N ASN A 423 18.93 23.37 -5.07
CA ASN A 423 19.96 23.81 -4.12
C ASN A 423 19.59 23.32 -2.73
N VAL A 424 20.34 22.33 -2.23
CA VAL A 424 20.21 21.78 -0.88
C VAL A 424 21.44 22.06 -0.02
N ALA A 425 22.30 22.99 -0.45
CA ALA A 425 23.42 23.45 0.36
C ALA A 425 22.90 24.33 1.51
N GLU A 426 23.58 24.22 2.64
CA GLU A 426 23.29 24.97 3.86
C GLU A 426 24.10 26.28 3.84
N ASP A 427 23.42 27.43 3.84
CA ASP A 427 24.06 28.75 3.91
C ASP A 427 24.25 29.27 5.34
N ASN A 428 23.53 28.68 6.30
CA ASN A 428 23.50 29.05 7.72
C ASN A 428 23.12 30.51 7.98
N ILE A 429 22.40 31.18 7.06
CA ILE A 429 21.89 32.56 7.26
C ILE A 429 20.82 32.57 8.35
N ILE A 430 19.93 31.58 8.35
CA ILE A 430 18.92 31.39 9.40
C ILE A 430 19.18 30.05 10.08
N THR A 431 19.57 30.08 11.36
CA THR A 431 19.92 28.90 12.16
C THR A 431 18.75 28.37 13.00
N MET A 432 17.56 28.96 12.87
CA MET A 432 16.36 28.50 13.56
C MET A 432 15.97 27.09 13.14
N THR A 433 15.45 26.29 14.08
CA THR A 433 15.06 24.90 13.79
C THR A 433 13.72 24.54 14.44
N GLY A 434 12.98 23.63 13.79
CA GLY A 434 11.79 22.98 14.35
C GLY A 434 10.81 23.94 15.00
N ASN A 435 10.64 23.80 16.32
CA ASN A 435 9.66 24.56 17.09
C ASN A 435 9.94 26.07 17.15
N ASP A 436 11.15 26.52 16.82
CA ASP A 436 11.50 27.95 16.84
C ASP A 436 10.62 28.76 15.88
N PHE A 437 10.19 28.16 14.76
CA PHE A 437 9.30 28.81 13.78
C PHE A 437 7.87 29.07 14.28
N TYR A 438 7.49 28.46 15.40
CA TYR A 438 6.11 28.43 15.91
C TYR A 438 5.97 28.95 17.35
N GLN A 439 7.07 29.26 18.04
CA GLN A 439 7.07 29.72 19.43
C GLN A 439 7.44 31.20 19.57
N THR A 440 6.69 31.92 20.42
CA THR A 440 7.00 33.32 20.76
C THR A 440 8.31 33.43 21.56
N GLY A 441 9.12 34.46 21.28
CA GLY A 441 10.28 34.84 22.10
C GLY A 441 11.59 34.08 21.85
N LYS A 442 11.63 33.11 20.93
CA LYS A 442 12.86 32.39 20.54
C LYS A 442 13.36 32.71 19.12
N SER A 443 12.61 33.51 18.38
CA SER A 443 12.73 33.67 16.94
C SER A 443 12.81 35.15 16.56
N SER A 444 13.60 35.47 15.53
CA SER A 444 13.63 36.78 14.88
C SER A 444 12.47 37.01 13.90
N ILE A 445 11.69 35.98 13.61
CA ILE A 445 10.46 36.04 12.82
C ILE A 445 9.22 35.89 13.72
N VAL A 446 8.09 36.44 13.28
CA VAL A 446 6.78 36.25 13.91
C VAL A 446 6.37 34.78 13.79
N PRO A 447 5.95 34.14 14.91
CA PRO A 447 5.55 32.74 14.89
C PRO A 447 4.46 32.45 13.87
N LEU A 448 4.63 31.35 13.15
CA LEU A 448 3.58 30.83 12.29
C LEU A 448 2.39 30.38 13.15
N PHE A 449 1.17 30.64 12.68
CA PHE A 449 -0.08 30.43 13.44
C PHE A 449 -0.54 28.95 13.55
N HIS A 450 0.33 28.04 13.11
CA HIS A 450 0.08 26.61 12.96
C HIS A 450 0.41 25.85 14.25
N GLY A 451 -0.43 24.87 14.60
CA GLY A 451 -0.28 23.95 15.72
C GLY A 451 0.27 22.57 15.30
N PRO A 452 0.35 21.60 16.24
CA PRO A 452 1.02 20.31 16.05
C PRO A 452 0.74 19.56 14.75
N SER A 453 -0.50 19.56 14.24
CA SER A 453 -0.84 18.90 12.97
C SER A 453 -0.14 19.48 11.72
N PHE A 454 0.50 20.64 11.87
CA PHE A 454 1.17 21.41 10.81
C PHE A 454 2.57 21.92 11.26
N GLN A 455 3.11 21.49 12.40
CA GLN A 455 4.35 22.03 13.01
C GLN A 455 5.61 21.24 12.65
N GLU A 456 5.98 21.25 11.37
CA GLU A 456 6.81 20.19 10.82
C GLU A 456 7.86 20.64 9.78
N LEU A 457 8.13 21.95 9.78
CA LEU A 457 9.32 22.53 9.17
C LEU A 457 10.52 22.30 10.10
N LYS A 458 11.57 21.63 9.61
CA LYS A 458 12.75 21.27 10.40
C LYS A 458 13.79 22.36 10.41
N ARG A 459 14.12 22.91 9.24
CA ARG A 459 15.13 23.98 9.09
C ARG A 459 15.06 24.63 7.71
N ILE A 460 15.71 25.78 7.59
CA ILE A 460 15.98 26.46 6.33
C ILE A 460 17.38 26.04 5.88
N LEU A 461 17.51 25.56 4.64
CA LEU A 461 18.81 25.23 4.08
C LEU A 461 19.47 26.46 3.48
N ASN A 462 18.72 27.19 2.66
CA ASN A 462 19.24 28.41 2.05
C ASN A 462 18.14 29.44 1.81
N ILE A 463 18.54 30.71 1.74
CA ILE A 463 17.67 31.85 1.51
C ILE A 463 18.38 32.98 0.74
N SER A 464 17.72 33.51 -0.29
CA SER A 464 18.13 34.67 -1.09
C SER A 464 16.91 35.54 -1.41
N PRO A 465 17.09 36.76 -1.97
CA PRO A 465 15.97 37.61 -2.40
C PRO A 465 15.06 36.99 -3.48
N GLU A 466 15.47 35.90 -4.13
CA GLU A 466 14.69 35.24 -5.19
C GLU A 466 14.19 33.87 -4.77
N LYS A 467 14.78 33.27 -3.71
CA LYS A 467 14.54 31.86 -3.40
C LYS A 467 14.73 31.54 -1.92
N ILE A 468 13.99 30.55 -1.42
CA ILE A 468 14.25 29.89 -0.14
C ILE A 468 14.05 28.38 -0.30
N THR A 469 14.87 27.58 0.37
CA THR A 469 14.68 26.12 0.43
C THR A 469 14.62 25.66 1.89
N THR A 470 13.59 24.89 2.22
CA THR A 470 13.34 24.33 3.55
C THR A 470 13.35 22.81 3.53
N GLU A 471 13.72 22.22 4.67
CA GLU A 471 13.55 20.80 4.96
C GLU A 471 12.33 20.61 5.86
N CYS A 472 11.42 19.72 5.47
CA CYS A 472 10.16 19.43 6.15
C CYS A 472 10.01 17.92 6.37
N VAL A 473 9.28 17.53 7.40
CA VAL A 473 8.87 16.12 7.62
C VAL A 473 7.45 16.14 8.11
N TRP A 474 6.48 15.64 7.32
CA TRP A 474 5.14 15.47 7.83
C TRP A 474 4.99 14.12 8.54
N ASN A 475 4.80 14.12 9.86
CA ASN A 475 4.52 12.88 10.61
C ASN A 475 3.02 12.63 10.61
N GLU A 476 2.65 11.39 10.31
CA GLU A 476 1.25 11.03 10.16
C GLU A 476 0.48 11.19 11.47
N ILE A 477 -0.59 12.01 11.43
CA ILE A 477 -1.53 12.15 12.54
C ILE A 477 -2.65 11.10 12.41
N THR A 478 -3.26 10.73 13.54
CA THR A 478 -4.27 9.67 13.57
C THR A 478 -5.51 10.00 12.71
N ASP A 479 -6.22 8.98 12.21
CA ASP A 479 -7.49 9.14 11.49
C ASP A 479 -8.49 10.03 12.24
N LYS A 480 -8.51 9.91 13.58
CA LYS A 480 -9.36 10.73 14.46
C LYS A 480 -8.98 12.21 14.40
N GLN A 481 -7.68 12.53 14.35
CA GLN A 481 -7.20 13.91 14.22
C GLN A 481 -7.48 14.47 12.82
N GLN A 482 -7.28 13.67 11.77
CA GLN A 482 -7.55 14.07 10.39
C GLN A 482 -9.05 14.35 10.14
N GLY A 483 -9.93 13.68 10.90
CA GLY A 483 -11.36 13.94 10.88
C GLY A 483 -11.96 13.71 9.49
N GLN A 484 -12.62 14.73 8.94
CA GLN A 484 -13.28 14.63 7.62
C GLN A 484 -12.34 14.93 6.43
N PHE A 485 -11.05 15.12 6.68
CA PHE A 485 -10.03 15.43 5.67
C PHE A 485 -8.85 14.45 5.75
N PRO A 486 -9.10 13.15 5.47
CA PRO A 486 -8.06 12.15 5.46
C PRO A 486 -7.08 12.36 4.31
N VAL A 487 -5.80 12.04 4.51
CA VAL A 487 -4.81 11.96 3.44
C VAL A 487 -5.22 10.85 2.46
N ARG A 488 -5.56 11.25 1.23
CA ARG A 488 -5.98 10.34 0.15
C ARG A 488 -5.27 10.69 -1.14
N SER A 489 -5.92 11.42 -2.05
CA SER A 489 -5.33 11.77 -3.34
C SER A 489 -4.15 12.73 -3.18
N VAL A 490 -4.27 13.64 -2.21
CA VAL A 490 -3.25 14.61 -1.84
C VAL A 490 -3.07 14.59 -0.33
N ASN A 491 -1.92 15.06 0.15
CA ASN A 491 -1.69 15.29 1.58
C ASN A 491 -1.90 16.78 1.90
N PRO A 492 -3.08 17.20 2.39
CA PRO A 492 -3.35 18.62 2.60
C PRO A 492 -2.42 19.24 3.66
N TYR A 493 -1.96 18.47 4.64
CA TYR A 493 -1.09 18.95 5.72
C TYR A 493 0.33 19.21 5.23
N ALA A 494 0.90 18.28 4.44
CA ALA A 494 2.22 18.46 3.83
C ALA A 494 2.23 19.57 2.77
N ILE A 495 1.13 19.72 2.03
CA ILE A 495 0.93 20.82 1.08
C ILE A 495 0.84 22.15 1.82
N ASP A 496 0.15 22.21 2.96
CA ASP A 496 0.05 23.44 3.75
C ASP A 496 1.41 23.86 4.31
N LEU A 497 2.15 22.90 4.86
CA LEU A 497 3.55 23.04 5.28
C LEU A 497 4.43 23.67 4.20
N SER A 498 4.24 23.32 2.91
CA SER A 498 5.03 23.94 1.84
C SER A 498 4.87 25.46 1.78
N THR A 499 3.69 25.98 2.11
CA THR A 499 3.38 27.42 2.07
C THR A 499 4.08 28.21 3.17
N HIS A 500 4.50 27.56 4.26
CA HIS A 500 5.28 28.19 5.34
C HIS A 500 6.58 28.79 4.81
N THR A 501 7.16 28.16 3.79
CA THR A 501 8.41 28.58 3.16
C THR A 501 8.30 29.99 2.59
N LEU A 502 7.19 30.31 1.91
CA LEU A 502 6.93 31.66 1.39
C LEU A 502 6.71 32.68 2.51
N TRP A 503 6.05 32.28 3.59
CA TRP A 503 5.80 33.15 4.74
C TRP A 503 7.10 33.54 5.43
N ILE A 504 7.98 32.57 5.67
CA ILE A 504 9.30 32.79 6.26
C ILE A 504 10.12 33.76 5.39
N TRP A 505 10.13 33.53 4.08
CA TRP A 505 10.82 34.43 3.15
C TRP A 505 10.28 35.86 3.22
N LEU A 506 8.96 36.03 3.22
CA LEU A 506 8.32 37.34 3.26
C LEU A 506 8.60 38.07 4.59
N GLN A 507 8.62 37.34 5.70
CA GLN A 507 8.97 37.92 6.99
C GLN A 507 10.45 38.32 7.06
N HIS A 508 11.35 37.49 6.54
CA HIS A 508 12.79 37.75 6.57
C HIS A 508 13.17 39.02 5.79
N PHE A 509 12.64 39.17 4.57
CA PHE A 509 13.01 40.31 3.69
C PHE A 509 12.11 41.54 3.84
N HIS A 510 10.86 41.37 4.30
CA HIS A 510 9.87 42.43 4.27
C HIS A 510 9.09 42.63 5.57
N GLN A 511 9.28 41.79 6.60
CA GLN A 511 8.53 41.86 7.87
C GLN A 511 7.00 41.79 7.68
N GLU A 512 6.56 41.18 6.58
CA GLU A 512 5.17 41.05 6.17
C GLU A 512 4.74 39.58 6.20
N ILE A 513 3.43 39.36 6.13
CA ILE A 513 2.83 38.03 5.96
C ILE A 513 1.78 38.08 4.85
N CYS A 514 1.38 36.92 4.34
CA CYS A 514 0.35 36.84 3.30
C CYS A 514 -0.62 35.69 3.52
N LEU A 515 -1.88 35.86 3.16
CA LEU A 515 -2.84 34.75 3.12
C LEU A 515 -3.00 34.19 1.70
N PRO A 516 -3.23 32.87 1.53
CA PRO A 516 -3.44 32.27 0.21
C PRO A 516 -4.61 32.92 -0.54
N ALA A 517 -4.39 33.30 -1.80
CA ALA A 517 -5.41 33.91 -2.65
C ALA A 517 -5.76 33.02 -3.86
N SER A 518 -4.75 32.57 -4.61
CA SER A 518 -4.96 31.71 -5.79
C SER A 518 -3.73 30.90 -6.13
N ILE A 519 -3.91 29.82 -6.89
CA ILE A 519 -2.83 29.04 -7.49
C ILE A 519 -3.17 28.87 -8.96
N GLN A 520 -2.27 29.28 -9.86
CA GLN A 520 -2.48 29.17 -11.29
C GLN A 520 -2.49 27.70 -11.73
N LYS A 521 -1.53 26.91 -11.25
CA LYS A 521 -1.46 25.48 -11.55
C LYS A 521 -0.84 24.70 -10.40
N TYR A 522 -1.37 23.53 -10.11
CA TYR A 522 -0.74 22.54 -9.26
C TYR A 522 -0.61 21.23 -10.02
N GLU A 523 0.53 20.55 -9.87
CA GLU A 523 0.77 19.22 -10.44
C GLU A 523 1.35 18.30 -9.37
N GLN A 524 0.87 17.05 -9.35
CA GLN A 524 1.37 15.99 -8.49
C GLN A 524 1.78 14.79 -9.33
N PHE A 525 3.04 14.40 -9.21
CA PHE A 525 3.62 13.28 -9.94
C PHE A 525 3.67 12.01 -9.09
N THR A 526 3.79 12.17 -7.78
CA THR A 526 3.77 11.09 -6.79
C THR A 526 3.35 11.65 -5.43
N HIS A 527 3.01 10.80 -4.47
CA HIS A 527 2.66 11.24 -3.13
C HIS A 527 3.86 11.89 -2.43
N ILE A 528 3.59 12.98 -1.70
CA ILE A 528 4.55 13.54 -0.75
C ILE A 528 4.68 12.53 0.40
N PRO A 529 5.90 12.10 0.77
CA PRO A 529 6.08 11.01 1.72
C PRO A 529 5.67 11.41 3.13
N CYS A 530 5.12 10.45 3.89
CA CYS A 530 4.85 10.57 5.31
C CYS A 530 6.04 10.04 6.13
N ASN A 531 6.26 10.61 7.32
CA ASN A 531 7.30 10.19 8.28
C ASN A 531 8.73 10.19 7.71
N THR A 532 8.96 10.88 6.59
CA THR A 532 10.23 10.94 5.86
C THR A 532 10.49 12.38 5.41
N PRO A 533 11.75 12.86 5.44
CA PRO A 533 12.07 14.20 4.97
C PRO A 533 11.74 14.44 3.49
N PHE A 534 11.21 15.62 3.22
CA PHE A 534 11.06 16.21 1.90
C PHE A 534 11.50 17.68 1.95
N TYR A 535 11.71 18.28 0.78
CA TYR A 535 12.24 19.62 0.65
C TYR A 535 11.27 20.50 -0.12
N VAL A 536 11.20 21.77 0.25
CA VAL A 536 10.37 22.75 -0.43
C VAL A 536 11.25 23.90 -0.88
N SER A 537 11.39 24.05 -2.20
CA SER A 537 12.04 25.20 -2.82
C SER A 537 10.98 26.20 -3.28
N CYS A 538 10.96 27.38 -2.69
CA CYS A 538 10.06 28.47 -3.07
C CYS A 538 10.84 29.53 -3.85
N GLU A 539 10.39 29.80 -5.09
CA GLU A 539 10.95 30.80 -6.00
C GLU A 539 10.01 31.99 -6.09
N VAL A 540 10.43 33.13 -5.56
CA VAL A 540 9.63 34.36 -5.60
C VAL A 540 9.69 34.96 -7.00
N LYS A 541 8.52 35.16 -7.62
CA LYS A 541 8.40 35.66 -8.99
C LYS A 541 8.11 37.16 -9.04
N ALA A 542 7.25 37.64 -8.15
CA ALA A 542 6.89 39.05 -8.09
C ALA A 542 6.31 39.42 -6.72
N LYS A 543 6.52 40.66 -6.29
CA LYS A 543 5.89 41.26 -5.12
C LYS A 543 5.40 42.67 -5.45
N THR A 544 4.20 42.99 -4.98
CA THR A 544 3.65 44.36 -4.95
C THR A 544 3.41 44.77 -3.50
N ALA A 545 2.82 45.95 -3.27
CA ALA A 545 2.42 46.38 -1.93
C ALA A 545 1.31 45.50 -1.32
N SER A 546 0.50 44.82 -2.15
CA SER A 546 -0.68 44.09 -1.71
C SER A 546 -0.68 42.59 -2.05
N SER A 547 0.30 42.12 -2.82
CA SER A 547 0.36 40.71 -3.23
C SER A 547 1.77 40.22 -3.47
N ILE A 548 1.95 38.91 -3.35
CA ILE A 548 3.17 38.19 -3.71
C ILE A 548 2.81 37.00 -4.58
N THR A 549 3.66 36.66 -5.55
CA THR A 549 3.54 35.48 -6.40
C THR A 549 4.82 34.68 -6.33
N ALA A 550 4.71 33.37 -6.12
CA ALA A 550 5.83 32.45 -6.07
C ALA A 550 5.49 31.09 -6.68
N ASP A 551 6.52 30.35 -7.07
CA ASP A 551 6.42 28.93 -7.38
C ASP A 551 6.95 28.12 -6.19
N LEU A 552 6.29 27.02 -5.82
CA LEU A 552 6.73 26.13 -4.75
C LEU A 552 6.93 24.73 -5.31
N ILE A 553 8.14 24.22 -5.21
CA ILE A 553 8.54 22.91 -5.72
C ILE A 553 8.81 21.99 -4.52
N ILE A 554 8.05 20.89 -4.42
CA ILE A 554 8.16 19.89 -3.36
C ILE A 554 8.93 18.70 -3.92
N HIS A 555 10.11 18.40 -3.38
CA HIS A 555 11.04 17.43 -3.96
C HIS A 555 11.81 16.62 -2.92
N ASP A 556 12.42 15.51 -3.35
CA ASP A 556 13.36 14.75 -2.53
C ASP A 556 14.74 15.42 -2.48
N ARG A 557 15.71 14.83 -1.76
CA ARG A 557 17.05 15.40 -1.65
C ARG A 557 17.80 15.45 -2.98
N GLN A 558 17.49 14.56 -3.91
CA GLN A 558 18.08 14.44 -5.23
C GLN A 558 17.38 15.34 -6.27
N GLY A 559 16.32 16.05 -5.87
CA GLY A 559 15.56 16.96 -6.73
C GLY A 559 14.42 16.29 -7.50
N ARG A 560 14.08 15.03 -7.24
CA ARG A 560 12.91 14.40 -7.86
C ARG A 560 11.64 15.06 -7.30
N VAL A 561 10.81 15.60 -8.19
CA VAL A 561 9.63 16.38 -7.79
C VAL A 561 8.47 15.45 -7.40
N TYR A 562 7.95 15.65 -6.19
CA TYR A 562 6.70 15.06 -5.73
C TYR A 562 5.50 15.83 -6.30
N ALA A 563 5.50 17.15 -6.08
CA ALA A 563 4.48 18.07 -6.52
C ALA A 563 5.02 19.50 -6.72
N ARG A 564 4.30 20.34 -7.46
CA ARG A 564 4.63 21.75 -7.62
C ARG A 564 3.39 22.65 -7.68
N MET A 565 3.47 23.81 -7.04
CA MET A 565 2.53 24.92 -7.18
C MET A 565 3.19 25.99 -8.04
N LEU A 566 2.56 26.34 -9.15
CA LEU A 566 3.01 27.39 -10.05
C LEU A 566 2.06 28.58 -9.96
N GLY A 567 2.62 29.78 -9.88
CA GLY A 567 1.86 31.03 -9.75
C GLY A 567 1.02 31.07 -8.48
N ALA A 568 1.55 30.59 -7.36
CA ALA A 568 0.90 30.69 -6.06
C ALA A 568 0.90 32.16 -5.61
N LYS A 569 -0.29 32.75 -5.49
CA LYS A 569 -0.50 34.14 -5.12
C LYS A 569 -0.96 34.25 -3.67
N GLY A 570 -0.25 35.05 -2.90
CA GLY A 570 -0.66 35.49 -1.55
C GLY A 570 -1.12 36.94 -1.55
N THR A 571 -2.14 37.26 -0.75
CA THR A 571 -2.53 38.63 -0.42
C THR A 571 -1.77 39.07 0.81
N ILE A 572 -0.97 40.13 0.71
CA ILE A 572 -0.19 40.67 1.82
C ILE A 572 -1.15 41.34 2.81
N ILE A 573 -0.97 41.04 4.09
CA ILE A 573 -1.76 41.63 5.18
C ILE A 573 -0.85 42.11 6.31
N PRO A 574 -1.28 43.08 7.14
CA PRO A 574 -0.51 43.51 8.30
C PRO A 574 -0.30 42.36 9.28
N THR A 575 0.91 42.25 9.83
CA THR A 575 1.33 41.15 10.72
C THR A 575 0.45 41.00 11.97
N GLU A 576 -0.04 42.12 12.51
CA GLU A 576 -0.98 42.17 13.64
C GLU A 576 -2.32 41.48 13.36
N SER A 577 -2.71 41.37 12.08
CA SER A 577 -4.00 40.81 11.68
C SER A 577 -4.10 39.30 11.88
N VAL A 578 -2.96 38.59 11.97
CA VAL A 578 -2.93 37.13 12.16
C VAL A 578 -2.72 36.74 13.62
N LEU A 579 -2.01 37.57 14.39
CA LEU A 579 -1.78 37.33 15.83
C LEU A 579 -3.01 37.66 16.71
N GLY A 580 -4.02 38.36 16.17
CA GLY A 580 -5.19 38.77 16.94
C GLY A 580 -4.91 39.89 17.94
N THR A 581 -3.73 40.51 17.90
CA THR A 581 -3.34 41.66 18.70
C THR A 581 -3.81 42.95 18.01
N LYS A 582 -5.11 43.24 18.06
CA LYS A 582 -5.55 44.63 17.90
C LYS A 582 -5.44 45.30 19.27
N SER A 583 -4.55 46.29 19.38
CA SER A 583 -4.60 47.30 20.44
C SER A 583 -5.91 48.08 20.38
#